data_AF-A0A4U9HNE1-F1
#
_entry.id   AF-A0A4U9HNE1-F1
#
_cell.length_a   1.000
_cell.length_b   1.000
_cell.length_c   1.000
_cell.angle_alpha   90.00
_cell.angle_beta   90.00
_cell.angle_gamma   90.00
#
_symmetry.space_group_name_H-M   'P 1'
#
loop_
_entity.id
_entity.type
_entity.pdbx_description
1 polymer ?
#
loop_
_entity_poly.entity_id
_entity_poly.type
_entity_poly.pdbx_seq_one_letter_code
_entity_poly.pdbx_strand_id
1 'polypeptide(L)'
;MPAIAAAALLHAMPPQDCAPNLLHNPGFEQGQQGWRGAGAGPDSVAHGGAASLRYHNPDDARYRTFSQTIAAQPGQTIAFGAWLKGRGLQGPPQDRGASVYIQSFDAQGRFLEGRYPAGIVGDSDWRPISAGTASRSGRRG
;
A
#
# COMPACT_ATOMS: atom_id res chain seq x y z
N MET A 1 -8.74 52.90 3.85
CA MET A 1 -8.51 51.49 4.21
C MET A 1 -7.38 50.97 3.33
N PRO A 2 -6.18 50.65 3.84
CA PRO A 2 -5.16 50.04 3.00
C PRO A 2 -5.34 48.52 2.98
N ALA A 3 -5.51 47.97 1.78
CA ALA A 3 -5.44 46.53 1.54
C ALA A 3 -3.96 46.11 1.45
N ILE A 4 -3.53 45.25 2.35
CA ILE A 4 -2.19 44.63 2.29
C ILE A 4 -2.30 43.44 1.33
N ALA A 5 -1.69 43.57 0.15
CA ALA A 5 -1.52 42.45 -0.76
C ALA A 5 -0.42 41.53 -0.21
N ALA A 6 -0.81 40.35 0.30
CA ALA A 6 0.14 39.29 0.63
C ALA A 6 0.53 38.57 -0.67
N ALA A 7 1.71 38.88 -1.20
CA ALA A 7 2.32 38.09 -2.26
C ALA A 7 2.85 36.79 -1.64
N ALA A 8 2.10 35.70 -1.76
CA ALA A 8 2.61 34.37 -1.47
C ALA A 8 3.63 34.01 -2.56
N LEU A 9 4.92 33.97 -2.20
CA LEU A 9 5.92 33.27 -3.00
C LEU A 9 5.53 31.78 -3.00
N LEU A 10 4.87 31.33 -4.07
CA LEU A 10 4.85 29.92 -4.44
C LEU A 10 6.30 29.54 -4.73
N HIS A 11 6.99 29.00 -3.72
CA HIS A 11 8.18 28.22 -3.97
C HIS A 11 7.72 27.05 -4.83
N ALA A 12 8.13 27.03 -6.09
CA ALA A 12 7.98 25.85 -6.93
C ALA A 12 8.55 24.69 -6.13
N MET A 13 7.67 23.75 -5.73
CA MET A 13 8.14 22.50 -5.14
C MET A 13 9.10 21.90 -6.17
N PRO A 14 10.35 21.57 -5.78
CA PRO A 14 11.22 20.85 -6.69
C PRO A 14 10.47 19.61 -7.18
N PRO A 15 10.66 19.18 -8.44
CA PRO A 15 10.09 17.93 -8.91
C PRO A 15 10.43 16.88 -7.85
N GLN A 16 9.40 16.30 -7.25
CA GLN A 16 9.63 15.21 -6.31
C GLN A 16 10.21 14.09 -7.16
N ASP A 17 11.53 13.96 -7.17
CA ASP A 17 12.19 12.75 -7.64
C ASP A 17 11.44 11.60 -6.98
N CYS A 18 10.67 10.84 -7.78
CA CYS A 18 9.86 9.78 -7.25
C CYS A 18 10.81 8.82 -6.55
N ALA A 19 10.76 8.79 -5.22
CA ALA A 19 11.57 7.88 -4.43
C ALA A 19 11.42 6.46 -5.02
N PRO A 20 12.50 5.69 -5.14
CA PRO A 20 12.46 4.39 -5.80
C PRO A 20 11.44 3.49 -5.12
N ASN A 21 10.73 2.69 -5.92
CA ASN A 21 9.83 1.69 -5.37
C ASN A 21 10.64 0.66 -4.56
N LEU A 22 10.26 0.45 -3.31
CA LEU A 22 10.95 -0.46 -2.39
C LEU A 22 10.59 -1.94 -2.61
N LEU A 23 9.54 -2.21 -3.39
CA LEU A 23 9.08 -3.56 -3.69
C LEU A 23 9.87 -4.17 -4.86
N HIS A 24 10.19 -5.45 -4.73
CA HIS A 24 10.65 -6.24 -5.86
C HIS A 24 9.43 -6.69 -6.68
N ASN A 25 9.48 -6.56 -8.01
CA ASN A 25 8.39 -7.01 -8.90
C ASN A 25 6.99 -6.49 -8.46
N PRO A 26 6.77 -5.17 -8.36
CA PRO A 26 5.50 -4.60 -7.87
C PRO A 26 4.32 -4.78 -8.83
N GLY A 27 4.60 -4.99 -10.12
CA GLY A 27 3.60 -5.21 -11.17
C GLY A 27 3.34 -6.68 -11.49
N PHE A 28 4.02 -7.62 -10.82
CA PHE A 28 3.86 -9.07 -11.04
C PHE A 28 4.28 -9.59 -12.43
N GLU A 29 5.06 -8.81 -13.20
CA GLU A 29 5.61 -9.20 -14.51
C GLU A 29 6.50 -10.46 -14.43
N GLN A 30 7.05 -10.73 -13.24
CA GLN A 30 7.83 -11.95 -12.94
C GLN A 30 7.02 -12.95 -12.10
N GLY A 31 5.69 -12.92 -12.20
CA GLY A 31 4.78 -13.70 -11.37
C GLY A 31 4.86 -13.30 -9.89
N GLN A 32 4.94 -14.28 -9.00
CA GLN A 32 5.06 -14.06 -7.54
C GLN A 32 6.50 -13.93 -7.03
N GLN A 33 7.50 -13.81 -7.91
CA GLN A 33 8.88 -13.65 -7.45
C GLN A 33 9.03 -12.44 -6.53
N GLY A 34 9.59 -12.67 -5.34
CA GLY A 34 9.73 -11.68 -4.26
C GLY A 34 8.55 -11.62 -3.28
N TRP A 35 7.38 -12.13 -3.65
CA TRP A 35 6.17 -12.12 -2.82
C TRP A 35 6.00 -13.42 -2.03
N ARG A 36 5.66 -13.30 -0.76
CA ARG A 36 5.24 -14.40 0.11
C ARG A 36 3.73 -14.53 0.08
N GLY A 37 3.24 -15.75 0.22
CA GLY A 37 1.82 -16.09 0.14
C GLY A 37 1.61 -17.27 -0.79
N ALA A 38 0.46 -17.92 -0.70
CA ALA A 38 0.10 -19.06 -1.54
C ALA A 38 -1.36 -18.98 -1.98
N GLY A 39 -1.68 -19.62 -3.10
CA GLY A 39 -3.05 -19.70 -3.63
C GLY A 39 -3.46 -18.57 -4.57
N ALA A 40 -2.60 -17.57 -4.80
CA ALA A 40 -2.74 -16.65 -5.91
C ALA A 40 -1.95 -17.14 -7.14
N GLY A 41 -2.16 -16.52 -8.29
CA GLY A 41 -1.42 -16.74 -9.53
C GLY A 41 -1.34 -15.47 -10.39
N PRO A 42 -0.38 -15.38 -11.33
CA PRO A 42 -0.37 -14.28 -12.29
C PRO A 42 -1.61 -14.32 -13.18
N ASP A 43 -2.14 -13.15 -13.55
CA ASP A 43 -3.27 -12.97 -14.47
C ASP A 43 -2.92 -11.90 -15.52
N SER A 44 -3.38 -12.08 -16.75
CA SER A 44 -3.20 -11.12 -17.85
C SER A 44 -4.10 -9.88 -17.74
N VAL A 45 -5.15 -9.92 -16.90
CA VAL A 45 -5.95 -8.75 -16.57
C VAL A 45 -5.11 -7.87 -15.63
N ALA A 46 -4.47 -6.86 -16.19
CA ALA A 46 -3.55 -5.96 -15.49
C ALA A 46 -4.11 -4.54 -15.36
N HIS A 47 -3.65 -3.80 -14.35
CA HIS A 47 -3.87 -2.35 -14.28
C HIS A 47 -2.90 -1.60 -15.21
N GLY A 48 -1.64 -2.05 -15.24
CA GLY A 48 -0.60 -1.60 -16.15
C GLY A 48 0.41 -2.71 -16.36
N GLY A 49 1.18 -2.64 -17.44
CA GLY A 49 2.03 -3.75 -17.86
C GLY A 49 1.22 -4.90 -18.45
N ALA A 50 1.71 -6.13 -18.29
CA ALA A 50 1.10 -7.34 -18.86
C ALA A 50 0.56 -8.30 -17.79
N ALA A 51 0.82 -8.05 -16.51
CA ALA A 51 0.44 -8.95 -15.43
C ALA A 51 -0.22 -8.26 -14.22
N SER A 52 -0.96 -9.06 -13.44
CA SER A 52 -1.35 -8.76 -12.07
C SER A 52 -1.30 -10.03 -11.21
N LEU A 53 -1.50 -9.90 -9.90
CA LEU A 53 -1.70 -11.04 -9.00
C LEU A 53 -3.19 -11.24 -8.75
N ARG A 54 -3.71 -12.41 -9.12
CA ARG A 54 -5.10 -12.79 -8.86
C ARG A 54 -5.18 -13.83 -7.76
N TYR A 55 -6.05 -13.55 -6.79
CA TYR A 55 -6.48 -14.50 -5.77
C TYR A 55 -7.98 -14.73 -5.88
N HIS A 56 -8.40 -16.00 -5.90
CA HIS A 56 -9.81 -16.38 -5.76
C HIS A 56 -10.00 -16.97 -4.36
N ASN A 57 -10.86 -16.35 -3.56
CA ASN A 57 -11.16 -16.84 -2.23
C ASN A 57 -12.50 -17.60 -2.22
N PRO A 58 -12.50 -18.95 -2.20
CA PRO A 58 -13.73 -19.72 -2.13
C PRO A 58 -14.30 -19.84 -0.70
N ASP A 59 -13.56 -19.38 0.33
CA ASP A 59 -13.88 -19.57 1.74
C ASP A 59 -13.67 -18.24 2.50
N ASP A 60 -14.76 -17.60 2.91
CA ASP A 60 -14.73 -16.30 3.58
C ASP A 60 -14.03 -16.33 4.95
N ALA A 61 -13.92 -17.51 5.57
CA ALA A 61 -13.15 -17.71 6.80
C ALA A 61 -11.62 -17.70 6.55
N ARG A 62 -11.17 -17.76 5.29
CA ARG A 62 -9.75 -17.82 4.92
C ARG A 62 -9.25 -16.55 4.28
N TYR A 63 -8.99 -15.54 5.11
CA TYR A 63 -8.26 -14.36 4.67
C TYR A 63 -6.80 -14.72 4.32
N ARG A 64 -6.30 -14.20 3.18
CA ARG A 64 -4.92 -14.40 2.73
C ARG A 64 -4.22 -13.07 2.56
N THR A 65 -2.95 -13.05 2.93
CA THR A 65 -2.05 -11.92 2.67
C THR A 65 -0.97 -12.35 1.69
N PHE A 66 -0.65 -11.45 0.77
CA PHE A 66 0.52 -11.53 -0.09
C PHE A 66 1.46 -10.38 0.29
N SER A 67 2.69 -10.68 0.69
CA SER A 67 3.56 -9.69 1.34
C SER A 67 5.02 -9.77 0.92
N GLN A 68 5.72 -8.65 1.05
CA GLN A 68 7.18 -8.57 1.00
C GLN A 68 7.69 -7.89 2.27
N THR A 69 8.89 -8.26 2.70
CA THR A 69 9.63 -7.48 3.69
C THR A 69 10.47 -6.47 2.93
N ILE A 70 10.28 -5.18 3.22
CA ILE A 70 11.08 -4.10 2.65
C ILE A 70 12.09 -3.62 3.69
N ALA A 71 13.26 -3.19 3.23
CA ALA A 71 14.21 -2.49 4.08
C ALA A 71 13.71 -1.06 4.33
N ALA A 72 13.70 -0.65 5.59
CA ALA A 72 13.34 0.70 6.01
C ALA A 72 14.34 1.22 7.02
N GLN A 73 14.68 2.51 6.95
CA GLN A 73 15.51 3.16 7.96
C GLN A 73 14.66 3.62 9.14
N PRO A 74 15.20 3.63 10.38
CA PRO A 74 14.52 4.26 11.51
C PRO A 74 14.17 5.72 11.17
N GLY A 75 12.93 6.12 11.41
CA GLY A 75 12.46 7.47 11.07
C GLY A 75 11.95 7.65 9.64
N GLN A 76 12.11 6.66 8.76
CA GLN A 76 11.67 6.77 7.36
C GLN A 76 10.14 6.80 7.25
N THR A 77 9.61 7.83 6.59
CA THR A 77 8.23 7.89 6.10
C THR A 77 8.11 7.05 4.84
N ILE A 78 7.16 6.11 4.83
CA ILE A 78 6.89 5.26 3.67
C ILE A 78 5.47 5.54 3.19
N ALA A 79 5.34 6.04 1.96
CA ALA A 79 4.09 6.01 1.22
C ALA A 79 3.93 4.63 0.58
N PHE A 80 2.73 4.05 0.68
CA PHE A 80 2.43 2.75 0.11
C PHE A 80 1.03 2.74 -0.49
N GLY A 81 0.82 1.85 -1.46
CA GLY A 81 -0.48 1.64 -2.07
C GLY A 81 -0.48 0.52 -3.09
N ALA A 82 -1.67 0.15 -3.53
CA ALA A 82 -1.89 -0.84 -4.58
C ALA A 82 -3.13 -0.47 -5.40
N TRP A 83 -3.15 -0.88 -6.66
CA TRP A 83 -4.36 -0.91 -7.47
C TRP A 83 -5.07 -2.23 -7.24
N LEU A 84 -6.31 -2.18 -6.77
CA LEU A 84 -7.12 -3.37 -6.51
C LEU A 84 -8.31 -3.42 -7.46
N LYS A 85 -8.59 -4.61 -7.97
CA LYS A 85 -9.80 -4.95 -8.72
C LYS A 85 -10.52 -6.07 -7.98
N GLY A 86 -11.84 -5.98 -7.87
CA GLY A 86 -12.64 -6.88 -7.05
C GLY A 86 -13.90 -7.36 -7.75
N ARG A 87 -14.32 -8.59 -7.45
CA ARG A 87 -15.63 -9.12 -7.81
C ARG A 87 -16.20 -9.86 -6.60
N GLY A 88 -17.38 -9.48 -6.15
CA GLY A 88 -18.08 -10.11 -5.04
C GLY A 88 -17.30 -10.09 -3.73
N LEU A 89 -16.47 -9.07 -3.50
CA LEU A 89 -15.65 -9.00 -2.29
C LEU A 89 -16.53 -8.79 -1.06
N GLN A 90 -16.33 -9.62 -0.04
CA GLN A 90 -17.05 -9.55 1.22
C GLN A 90 -16.10 -9.10 2.33
N GLY A 91 -16.65 -8.42 3.34
CA GLY A 91 -15.91 -8.05 4.53
C GLY A 91 -16.78 -7.24 5.48
N PRO A 92 -16.65 -7.43 6.80
CA PRO A 92 -17.41 -6.63 7.76
C PRO A 92 -17.02 -5.15 7.63
N PRO A 93 -17.88 -4.20 8.05
CA PRO A 93 -17.61 -2.76 7.94
C PRO A 93 -16.29 -2.28 8.58
N GLN A 94 -15.78 -3.09 9.51
CA GLN A 94 -14.56 -2.88 10.30
C GLN A 94 -13.30 -3.36 9.55
N ASP A 95 -13.39 -4.42 8.72
CA ASP A 95 -12.26 -5.01 7.98
C ASP A 95 -12.30 -4.80 6.46
N ARG A 96 -13.36 -4.19 5.93
CA ARG A 96 -13.51 -3.64 4.56
C ARG A 96 -12.83 -4.42 3.42
N GLY A 97 -13.00 -5.74 3.38
CA GLY A 97 -12.73 -6.58 2.21
C GLY A 97 -11.26 -6.62 1.80
N ALA A 98 -10.98 -6.41 0.51
CA ALA A 98 -9.59 -6.45 0.02
C ALA A 98 -8.90 -5.10 0.26
N SER A 99 -7.73 -5.12 0.91
CA SER A 99 -6.94 -3.92 1.19
C SER A 99 -5.43 -4.18 1.05
N VAL A 100 -4.65 -3.13 1.23
CA VAL A 100 -3.19 -3.16 1.39
C VAL A 100 -2.85 -2.59 2.76
N TYR A 101 -1.81 -3.10 3.41
CA TYR A 101 -1.35 -2.58 4.68
C TYR A 101 0.17 -2.64 4.77
N ILE A 102 0.71 -1.88 5.72
CA ILE A 102 2.12 -1.99 6.12
C ILE A 102 2.17 -2.14 7.64
N GLN A 103 3.10 -2.97 8.11
CA GLN A 103 3.42 -3.14 9.51
C GLN A 103 4.94 -3.04 9.67
N SER A 104 5.39 -2.30 10.67
CA SER A 104 6.78 -2.22 11.07
C SER A 104 7.01 -2.99 12.37
N PHE A 105 8.16 -3.64 12.45
CA PHE A 105 8.59 -4.43 13.60
C PHE A 105 10.01 -4.01 13.99
N ASP A 106 10.37 -4.19 15.25
CA ASP A 106 11.76 -4.03 15.67
C ASP A 106 12.63 -5.24 15.29
N ALA A 107 13.92 -5.17 15.63
CA ALA A 107 14.88 -6.24 15.36
C ALA A 107 14.55 -7.57 16.07
N GLN A 108 13.70 -7.54 17.10
CA GLN A 108 13.23 -8.72 17.82
C GLN A 108 11.87 -9.23 17.28
N GLY A 109 11.35 -8.62 16.20
CA GLY A 109 10.06 -8.97 15.61
C GLY A 109 8.86 -8.46 16.39
N ARG A 110 9.04 -7.54 17.35
CA ARG A 110 7.92 -6.93 18.08
C ARG A 110 7.27 -5.86 17.23
N PHE A 111 5.95 -5.87 17.18
CA PHE A 111 5.17 -4.88 16.43
C PHE A 111 5.41 -3.47 16.98
N LEU A 112 5.64 -2.51 16.07
CA LEU A 112 5.83 -1.10 16.40
C LEU A 112 4.64 -0.25 15.96
N GLU A 113 4.26 -0.37 14.69
CA GLU A 113 3.20 0.42 14.06
C GLU A 113 2.63 -0.34 12.85
N GLY A 114 1.36 -0.10 12.56
CA GLY A 114 0.72 -0.56 11.34
C GLY A 114 -0.24 0.49 10.80
N ARG A 115 -0.43 0.47 9.48
CA ARG A 115 -1.39 1.32 8.78
C ARG A 115 -2.27 0.45 7.88
N TYR A 116 -3.57 0.61 8.04
CA TYR A 116 -4.61 -0.20 7.40
C TYR A 116 -5.64 0.74 6.75
N PRO A 117 -5.39 1.25 5.54
CA PRO A 117 -6.40 2.01 4.80
C PRO A 117 -7.66 1.18 4.58
N ALA A 118 -8.79 1.88 4.43
CA ALA A 118 -10.06 1.25 4.09
C ALA A 118 -9.91 0.49 2.76
N GLY A 119 -10.29 -0.79 2.78
CA GLY A 119 -10.31 -1.65 1.60
C GLY A 119 -11.56 -1.46 0.73
N ILE A 120 -11.71 -2.36 -0.25
CA ILE A 120 -12.86 -2.44 -1.15
C ILE A 120 -13.73 -3.67 -0.87
N VAL A 121 -15.04 -3.47 -0.96
CA VAL A 121 -16.08 -4.51 -0.91
C VAL A 121 -16.94 -4.45 -2.17
N GLY A 122 -17.62 -5.54 -2.49
CA GLY A 122 -18.44 -5.68 -3.69
C GLY A 122 -17.62 -5.81 -4.97
N ASP A 123 -18.20 -5.33 -6.07
CA ASP A 123 -17.54 -5.26 -7.36
C ASP A 123 -16.84 -3.91 -7.53
N SER A 124 -15.62 -3.94 -8.06
CA SER A 124 -14.87 -2.74 -8.39
C SER A 124 -13.95 -3.00 -9.57
N ASP A 125 -13.89 -2.05 -10.50
CA ASP A 125 -12.74 -1.97 -11.38
C ASP A 125 -11.50 -1.51 -10.60
N TRP A 126 -10.35 -1.43 -11.28
CA TRP A 126 -9.11 -0.95 -10.70
C TRP A 126 -9.31 0.36 -9.93
N ARG A 127 -9.06 0.31 -8.63
CA ARG A 127 -9.10 1.45 -7.73
C ARG A 127 -7.80 1.55 -6.94
N PRO A 128 -7.27 2.77 -6.73
CA PRO A 128 -6.09 2.95 -5.92
C PRO A 128 -6.48 2.91 -4.44
N ILE A 129 -5.72 2.15 -3.64
CA ILE A 129 -5.74 2.22 -2.19
C ILE A 129 -4.35 2.63 -1.75
N SER A 130 -4.24 3.69 -0.96
CA SER A 130 -2.95 4.21 -0.51
C SER A 130 -3.01 4.79 0.89
N ALA A 131 -1.89 4.74 1.60
CA ALA A 131 -1.67 5.42 2.87
C ALA A 131 -0.17 5.72 3.07
N GLY A 132 0.16 6.44 4.14
CA GLY A 132 1.53 6.72 4.54
C GLY A 132 1.79 6.39 6.01
N THR A 133 3.04 6.02 6.33
CA THR A 133 3.53 5.96 7.72
C THR A 133 4.20 7.27 8.10
N ALA A 134 4.02 7.72 9.34
CA ALA A 134 4.78 8.82 9.91
C ALA A 134 5.46 8.28 11.16
N SER A 135 6.78 8.10 11.12
CA SER A 135 7.52 7.75 12.32
C SER A 135 7.42 8.91 13.32
N ARG A 136 6.93 8.62 14.53
CA ARG A 136 7.02 9.58 15.64
C ARG A 136 8.50 9.77 15.95
N SER A 137 9.05 10.95 15.66
CA SER A 137 10.42 11.30 16.00
C SER A 137 10.65 11.02 17.49
N GLY A 138 11.74 10.32 17.82
CA GLY A 138 12.06 9.99 19.20
C GLY A 138 11.97 11.20 20.12
N ARG A 139 11.30 11.04 21.27
CA ARG A 139 11.55 11.92 22.41
C ARG A 139 13.01 11.73 22.80
N ARG A 140 13.84 12.72 22.51
CA ARG A 140 14.98 13.02 23.39
C ARG A 140 14.41 13.74 24.61
N GLY A 141 14.81 13.30 25.79
CA GLY A 141 14.38 13.81 27.09
C GLY A 141 14.66 12.75 28.14
#